data_AF-M6KI80-F1
#
_entry.id   AF-M6KI80-F1
#
_cell.length_a   1.000
_cell.length_b   1.000
_cell.length_c   1.000
_cell.angle_alpha   90.00
_cell.angle_beta   90.00
_cell.angle_gamma   90.00
#
_symmetry.space_group_name_H-M   'P 1'
#
loop_
_entity.id
_entity.type
_entity.pdbx_description
1 polymer ?
#
loop_
_entity_poly.entity_id
_entity_poly.type
_entity_poly.pdbx_seq_one_letter_code
_entity_poly.pdbx_strand_id
1 'polypeptide(L)'
;METLQVYYYLLSFLYSTLIYFLLLFSLSLLDSISNKKVYWVLLIFSSLSYSVCMIGSYGYFIYTGIMPNFFVFSYIFQEPFNSWTLLSAGLTVWVWIFFFFLLILVFVSLRVASQNFKPVRFAKSIYFSLVFGILILAAFFHNNTRFNDQIYVSDVNSISFINRNLYNLITGDRLGSAGLQSRNRPNLKRGSIPFTKKRFDRFK
;
A
#
# COMPACT_ATOMS: atom_id res chain seq x y z
N MET A 1 -18.15 -15.52 5.95
CA MET A 1 -17.31 -14.76 4.99
C MET A 1 -16.66 -13.55 5.67
N GLU A 2 -17.37 -12.78 6.49
CA GLU A 2 -16.82 -11.59 7.18
C GLU A 2 -15.65 -11.90 8.13
N THR A 3 -15.70 -13.00 8.88
CA THR A 3 -14.63 -13.40 9.81
C THR A 3 -13.29 -13.65 9.10
N LEU A 4 -13.33 -14.32 7.93
CA LEU A 4 -12.13 -14.56 7.12
C LEU A 4 -11.52 -13.23 6.64
N GLN A 5 -12.36 -12.29 6.21
CA GLN A 5 -11.91 -10.97 5.76
C GLN A 5 -11.22 -10.19 6.89
N VAL A 6 -11.74 -10.27 8.11
CA VAL A 6 -11.09 -9.67 9.29
C VAL A 6 -9.70 -10.28 9.52
N TYR A 7 -9.55 -11.60 9.42
CA TYR A 7 -8.23 -12.23 9.55
C TYR A 7 -7.25 -11.78 8.46
N TYR A 8 -7.70 -11.65 7.21
CA TYR A 8 -6.85 -11.11 6.13
C TYR A 8 -6.44 -9.65 6.39
N TYR A 9 -7.36 -8.83 6.88
CA TYR A 9 -7.07 -7.45 7.27
C TYR A 9 -6.03 -7.40 8.39
N LEU A 10 -6.22 -8.17 9.47
CA LEU A 10 -5.30 -8.26 10.60
C LEU A 10 -3.92 -8.76 10.18
N LEU A 11 -3.88 -9.75 9.28
CA LEU A 11 -2.62 -10.24 8.72
C LEU A 11 -1.92 -9.17 7.87
N SER A 12 -2.68 -8.37 7.10
CA SER A 12 -2.12 -7.25 6.34
C SER A 12 -1.58 -6.17 7.26
N PHE A 13 -2.28 -5.89 8.37
CA PHE A 13 -1.82 -4.96 9.39
C PHE A 13 -0.53 -5.45 10.08
N LEU A 14 -0.45 -6.74 10.40
CA LEU A 14 0.78 -7.36 10.92
C LEU A 14 1.92 -7.23 9.91
N TYR A 15 1.66 -7.48 8.63
CA TYR A 15 2.68 -7.37 7.58
C TYR A 15 3.19 -5.94 7.42
N SER A 16 2.30 -4.95 7.39
CA SER A 16 2.64 -3.52 7.41
C SER A 16 3.54 -3.18 8.62
N THR A 17 3.15 -3.65 9.81
CA THR A 17 3.92 -3.45 11.04
C THR A 17 5.33 -4.06 10.96
N LEU A 18 5.45 -5.27 10.40
CA LEU A 18 6.75 -5.92 10.21
C LEU A 18 7.63 -5.18 9.21
N ILE A 19 7.07 -4.68 8.10
CA ILE A 19 7.79 -3.83 7.15
C ILE A 19 8.31 -2.57 7.83
N TYR A 20 7.46 -1.92 8.64
CA TYR A 20 7.87 -0.73 9.39
C TYR A 20 9.00 -1.02 10.37
N PHE A 21 8.93 -2.14 11.11
CA PHE A 21 10.02 -2.57 11.99
C PHE A 21 11.31 -2.86 11.22
N LEU A 22 11.24 -3.55 10.08
CA LEU A 22 12.41 -3.81 9.24
C LEU A 22 13.04 -2.49 8.76
N LEU A 23 12.22 -1.52 8.35
CA LEU A 23 12.66 -0.22 7.89
C LEU A 23 13.38 0.54 9.01
N LEU A 24 12.77 0.65 10.19
CA LEU A 24 13.38 1.31 11.34
C LEU A 24 14.69 0.65 11.76
N PHE A 25 14.70 -0.68 11.78
CA PHE A 25 15.90 -1.44 12.12
C PHE A 25 17.03 -1.18 11.11
N SER A 26 16.70 -1.17 9.81
CA SER A 26 17.66 -0.88 8.74
C SER A 26 18.23 0.53 8.87
N LEU A 27 17.38 1.53 9.10
CA LEU A 27 17.80 2.92 9.27
C LEU A 27 18.69 3.10 10.51
N SER A 28 18.30 2.49 11.64
CA SER A 28 19.09 2.52 12.87
C SER A 28 20.48 1.87 12.69
N LEU A 29 20.54 0.71 12.03
CA LEU A 29 21.81 0.05 11.70
C LEU A 29 22.68 0.93 10.80
N LEU A 30 22.12 1.49 9.73
CA LEU A 30 22.86 2.36 8.80
C LEU A 30 23.40 3.62 9.49
N ASP A 31 22.63 4.19 10.42
CA ASP A 31 23.06 5.33 11.22
C ASP A 31 24.22 4.95 12.15
N SER A 32 24.16 3.78 12.79
CA SER A 32 25.21 3.27 13.68
C SER A 32 26.52 2.93 12.97
N ILE A 33 26.45 2.37 11.75
CA ILE A 33 27.61 2.01 10.92
C ILE A 33 28.20 3.27 10.23
N SER A 34 27.58 4.45 10.44
CA SER A 34 27.97 5.73 9.83
C SER A 34 27.93 5.74 8.30
N ASN A 35 27.16 4.85 7.66
CA ASN A 35 26.92 4.90 6.22
C ASN A 35 25.81 5.92 5.89
N LYS A 36 26.14 7.20 6.10
CA LYS A 36 25.18 8.31 5.99
C LYS A 36 24.56 8.43 4.61
N LYS A 37 25.29 8.07 3.54
CA LYS A 37 24.76 8.12 2.16
C LYS A 37 23.59 7.15 2.00
N VAL A 38 23.79 5.87 2.32
CA VAL A 38 22.75 4.85 2.19
C VAL A 38 21.59 5.11 3.15
N TYR A 39 21.88 5.60 4.36
CA TYR A 39 20.87 6.06 5.31
C TYR A 39 19.94 7.11 4.69
N TRP A 40 20.48 8.19 4.13
CA TRP A 40 19.68 9.26 3.54
C TRP A 40 18.90 8.79 2.31
N VAL A 41 19.50 7.98 1.45
CA VAL A 41 18.82 7.40 0.29
C VAL A 41 17.63 6.56 0.74
N LEU A 42 17.82 5.65 1.70
CA LEU A 42 16.75 4.79 2.20
C LEU A 42 15.65 5.62 2.88
N LEU A 43 16.01 6.62 3.69
CA LEU A 43 15.05 7.49 4.38
C LEU A 43 14.18 8.26 3.38
N ILE A 44 14.80 8.94 2.41
CA ILE A 44 14.09 9.72 1.38
C ILE A 44 13.20 8.82 0.53
N PHE A 45 13.75 7.68 0.07
CA PHE A 45 13.02 6.73 -0.75
C PHE A 45 11.80 6.17 -0.01
N SER A 46 11.97 5.81 1.27
CA SER A 46 10.89 5.24 2.08
C SER A 46 9.82 6.27 2.40
N SER A 47 10.21 7.50 2.73
CA SER A 47 9.24 8.58 2.96
C SER A 47 8.44 8.90 1.71
N LEU A 48 9.10 8.95 0.55
CA LEU A 48 8.45 9.21 -0.73
C LEU A 48 7.50 8.08 -1.09
N SER A 49 7.96 6.83 -1.00
CA SER A 49 7.16 5.65 -1.33
C SER A 49 5.92 5.54 -0.46
N TYR A 50 6.05 5.76 0.86
CA TYR A 50 4.92 5.71 1.78
C TYR A 50 3.90 6.83 1.51
N SER A 51 4.37 8.06 1.29
CA SER A 51 3.50 9.18 0.94
C SER A 51 2.74 8.95 -0.37
N VAL A 52 3.42 8.42 -1.41
CA VAL A 52 2.80 8.05 -2.67
C VAL A 52 1.76 6.95 -2.47
N CYS A 53 2.07 5.89 -1.70
CA CYS A 53 1.12 4.80 -1.43
C CYS A 53 -0.12 5.30 -0.71
N MET A 54 0.04 6.15 0.31
CA MET A 54 -1.07 6.72 1.08
C MET A 54 -1.94 7.62 0.21
N ILE A 55 -1.34 8.58 -0.50
CA ILE A 55 -2.10 9.55 -1.29
C ILE A 55 -2.71 8.92 -2.53
N GLY A 56 -1.99 8.01 -3.19
CA GLY A 56 -2.54 7.22 -4.30
C GLY A 56 -3.73 6.39 -3.84
N SER A 57 -3.61 5.68 -2.71
CA SER A 57 -4.68 4.80 -2.21
C SER A 57 -5.90 5.57 -1.71
N TYR A 58 -5.71 6.50 -0.78
CA TYR A 58 -6.81 7.25 -0.19
C TYR A 58 -7.37 8.30 -1.16
N GLY A 59 -6.54 8.90 -2.01
CA GLY A 59 -7.02 9.77 -3.08
C GLY A 59 -7.95 9.00 -4.02
N TYR A 60 -7.51 7.85 -4.53
CA TYR A 60 -8.36 6.98 -5.37
C TYR A 60 -9.65 6.57 -4.65
N PHE A 61 -9.57 6.22 -3.36
CA PHE A 61 -10.74 5.88 -2.54
C PHE A 61 -11.73 7.04 -2.42
N ILE A 62 -11.27 8.27 -2.20
CA ILE A 62 -12.15 9.45 -2.10
C ILE A 62 -12.92 9.68 -3.41
N TYR A 63 -12.28 9.49 -4.56
CA TYR A 63 -12.92 9.72 -5.86
C TYR A 63 -13.83 8.57 -6.31
N THR A 64 -13.49 7.33 -5.99
CA THR A 64 -14.18 6.13 -6.54
C THR A 64 -15.02 5.37 -5.51
N GLY A 65 -14.83 5.63 -4.22
CA GLY A 65 -15.45 4.91 -3.11
C GLY A 65 -14.85 3.53 -2.82
N ILE A 66 -13.79 3.13 -3.53
CA ILE A 66 -13.13 1.83 -3.38
C ILE A 66 -11.60 1.99 -3.34
N MET A 67 -10.92 1.15 -2.57
CA MET A 67 -9.46 1.14 -2.56
C MET A 67 -8.92 0.67 -3.92
N PRO A 68 -7.72 1.12 -4.35
CA PRO A 68 -7.12 0.60 -5.57
C PRO A 68 -6.97 -0.91 -5.45
N ASN A 69 -7.51 -1.63 -6.42
CA ASN A 69 -7.42 -3.08 -6.46
C ASN A 69 -6.42 -3.52 -7.53
N PHE A 70 -6.31 -4.84 -7.71
CA PHE A 70 -5.41 -5.45 -8.68
C PHE A 70 -5.49 -4.79 -10.07
N PHE A 71 -6.71 -4.50 -10.57
CA PHE A 71 -6.89 -3.94 -11.92
C PHE A 71 -6.37 -2.52 -12.06
N VAL A 72 -6.49 -1.71 -11.01
CA VAL A 72 -5.94 -0.35 -11.03
C VAL A 72 -4.43 -0.42 -11.23
N PHE A 73 -3.75 -1.30 -10.48
CA PHE A 73 -2.33 -1.52 -10.68
C PHE A 73 -2.02 -2.15 -12.04
N SER A 74 -2.78 -3.15 -12.50
CA SER A 74 -2.57 -3.74 -13.83
C SER A 74 -2.69 -2.72 -14.95
N TYR A 75 -3.67 -1.82 -14.87
CA TYR A 75 -3.86 -0.76 -15.85
C TYR A 75 -2.67 0.21 -15.88
N ILE A 76 -2.10 0.53 -14.71
CA ILE A 76 -0.85 1.33 -14.61
C ILE A 76 0.30 0.68 -15.37
N PHE A 77 0.46 -0.65 -15.27
CA PHE A 77 1.54 -1.37 -15.96
C PHE A 77 1.26 -1.62 -17.44
N GLN A 78 0.00 -1.84 -17.83
CA GLN A 78 -0.39 -2.15 -19.21
C GLN A 78 -0.50 -0.90 -20.08
N GLU A 79 -1.04 0.19 -19.53
CA GLU A 79 -1.28 1.45 -20.23
C GLU A 79 -0.65 2.63 -19.46
N PRO A 80 0.69 2.71 -19.40
CA PRO A 80 1.39 3.70 -18.57
C PRO A 80 1.10 5.15 -19.00
N PHE A 81 0.98 5.41 -20.31
CA PHE A 81 0.70 6.76 -20.83
C PHE A 81 -0.71 7.24 -20.47
N ASN A 82 -1.71 6.38 -20.64
CA ASN A 82 -3.09 6.71 -20.28
C ASN A 82 -3.24 6.85 -18.76
N SER A 83 -2.57 5.98 -18.00
CA SER A 83 -2.53 6.06 -16.54
C SER A 83 -1.87 7.34 -16.04
N TRP A 84 -0.77 7.78 -16.67
CA TRP A 84 -0.14 9.05 -16.35
C TRP A 84 -1.03 10.25 -16.68
N THR A 85 -1.72 10.22 -17.81
CA THR A 85 -2.67 11.26 -18.21
C THR A 85 -3.83 11.36 -17.22
N LEU A 86 -4.35 10.22 -16.75
CA LEU A 86 -5.40 10.20 -15.72
C LEU A 86 -4.90 10.70 -14.37
N LEU A 87 -3.67 10.32 -13.98
CA LEU A 87 -3.06 10.79 -12.75
C LEU A 87 -2.87 12.32 -12.79
N SER A 88 -2.28 12.85 -13.86
CA SER A 88 -2.03 14.29 -14.00
C SER A 88 -3.31 15.10 -14.02
N ALA A 89 -4.37 14.60 -14.66
CA ALA A 89 -5.70 15.21 -14.61
C ALA A 89 -6.33 15.20 -13.20
N GLY A 90 -5.99 14.21 -12.36
CA GLY A 90 -6.46 14.10 -10.99
C GLY A 90 -5.64 14.87 -9.94
N LEU A 91 -4.45 15.36 -10.30
CA LEU A 91 -3.55 16.05 -9.37
C LEU A 91 -3.94 17.52 -9.20
N THR A 92 -4.73 17.81 -8.16
CA THR A 92 -5.06 19.18 -7.77
C THR A 92 -3.97 19.81 -6.89
N VAL A 93 -3.94 21.14 -6.80
CA VAL A 93 -3.03 21.88 -5.91
C VAL A 93 -3.15 21.41 -4.45
N TRP A 94 -4.36 21.09 -4.00
CA TRP A 94 -4.60 20.57 -2.65
C TRP A 94 -3.96 19.21 -2.39
N VAL A 95 -3.96 18.33 -3.40
CA VAL A 95 -3.27 17.02 -3.32
C VAL A 95 -1.77 17.23 -3.17
N TRP A 96 -1.18 18.18 -3.89
CA TRP A 96 0.24 18.52 -3.77
C TRP A 96 0.61 19.09 -2.41
N ILE A 97 -0.22 19.99 -1.87
CA ILE A 97 -0.03 20.55 -0.53
C ILE A 97 -0.06 19.43 0.51
N PHE A 98 -1.09 18.57 0.47
CA PHE A 98 -1.21 17.45 1.40
C PHE A 98 -0.05 16.45 1.24
N PHE A 99 0.37 16.17 0.00
CA PHE A 99 1.53 15.36 -0.29
C PHE A 99 2.80 15.88 0.35
N PHE A 100 3.06 17.19 0.21
CA PHE A 100 4.23 17.80 0.78
C PHE A 100 4.24 17.72 2.32
N PHE A 101 3.10 18.02 2.97
CA PHE A 101 2.98 17.90 4.42
C PHE A 101 3.14 16.46 4.91
N LEU A 102 2.49 15.49 4.24
CA LEU A 102 2.62 14.08 4.59
C LEU A 102 4.06 13.59 4.41
N LEU A 103 4.72 13.99 3.32
CA LEU A 103 6.12 13.65 3.06
C LEU A 103 7.04 14.15 4.18
N ILE A 104 6.91 15.42 4.58
CA ILE A 104 7.68 15.97 5.69
C ILE A 104 7.37 15.23 6.98
N LEU A 105 6.09 15.01 7.29
CA LEU A 105 5.68 14.32 8.50
C LEU A 105 6.29 12.92 8.59
N VAL A 106 6.18 12.13 7.53
CA VAL A 106 6.73 10.77 7.46
C VAL A 106 8.26 10.81 7.54
N PHE A 107 8.90 11.72 6.81
CA PHE A 107 10.35 11.86 6.81
C PHE A 107 10.90 12.19 8.21
N VAL A 108 10.33 13.19 8.87
CA VAL A 108 10.73 13.61 10.22
C VAL A 108 10.43 12.49 11.21
N SER A 109 9.26 11.85 11.13
CA SER A 109 8.87 10.75 12.03
C SER A 109 9.82 9.56 11.92
N LEU A 110 10.14 9.13 10.69
CA LEU A 110 11.09 8.04 10.46
C LEU A 110 12.48 8.38 10.98
N ARG A 111 12.97 9.61 10.73
CA ARG A 111 14.26 10.06 11.23
C ARG A 111 14.34 10.05 12.75
N VAL A 112 13.34 10.63 13.42
CA VAL A 112 13.29 10.70 14.89
C VAL A 112 13.17 9.30 15.49
N ALA A 113 12.32 8.45 14.90
CA ALA A 113 12.14 7.08 15.36
C ALA A 113 13.42 6.25 15.19
N SER A 114 14.13 6.36 14.05
CA SER A 114 15.35 5.60 13.79
C SER A 114 16.51 6.01 14.69
N GLN A 115 16.63 7.29 15.03
CA GLN A 115 17.69 7.81 15.91
C GLN A 115 17.51 7.37 17.37
N ASN A 116 16.26 7.25 17.83
CA ASN A 116 15.95 6.80 19.18
C ASN A 116 15.92 5.27 19.33
N PHE A 117 16.08 4.54 18.23
CA PHE A 117 16.05 3.09 18.22
C PHE A 117 17.38 2.52 18.74
N LYS A 118 17.39 2.07 20.00
CA LYS A 118 18.60 1.54 20.66
C LYS A 118 18.91 0.11 20.17
N PRO A 119 20.20 -0.24 19.99
CA PRO A 119 20.58 -1.58 19.56
C PRO A 119 20.25 -2.62 20.64
N VAL A 120 19.52 -3.67 20.24
CA VAL A 120 19.14 -4.81 21.08
C VAL A 120 20.20 -5.92 21.01
N ARG A 121 20.34 -6.70 22.10
CA ARG A 121 21.37 -7.76 22.26
C ARG A 121 21.35 -8.89 21.20
N PHE A 122 20.38 -8.91 20.28
CA PHE A 122 20.27 -9.91 19.20
C PHE A 122 19.95 -9.30 17.85
N ALA A 123 20.52 -8.13 17.56
CA ALA A 123 20.20 -7.36 16.36
C ALA A 123 20.19 -8.15 15.05
N LYS A 124 21.22 -8.99 14.82
CA LYS A 124 21.32 -9.83 13.62
C LYS A 124 20.20 -10.87 13.53
N SER A 125 19.89 -11.54 14.65
CA SER A 125 18.83 -12.56 14.69
C SER A 125 17.45 -11.94 14.49
N ILE A 126 17.20 -10.78 15.10
CA ILE A 126 15.94 -10.05 14.93
C ILE A 126 15.78 -9.62 13.47
N TYR A 127 16.84 -9.05 12.87
CA TYR A 127 16.82 -8.65 11.47
C TYR A 127 16.54 -9.83 10.54
N PHE A 128 17.22 -10.96 10.74
CA PHE A 128 16.99 -12.17 9.95
C PHE A 128 15.55 -12.68 10.11
N SER A 129 15.02 -12.70 11.33
CA SER A 129 13.63 -13.09 11.60
C SER A 129 12.62 -12.15 10.95
N LEU A 130 12.89 -10.84 10.94
CA LEU A 130 12.04 -9.85 10.28
C LEU A 130 12.02 -10.06 8.77
N VAL A 131 13.20 -10.21 8.14
CA VAL A 131 13.31 -10.48 6.71
C VAL A 131 12.57 -11.77 6.35
N PHE A 132 12.80 -12.85 7.12
CA PHE A 132 12.15 -14.13 6.87
C PHE A 132 10.63 -14.06 7.02
N GLY A 133 10.12 -13.41 8.08
CA GLY A 133 8.70 -13.21 8.30
C GLY A 133 8.04 -12.38 7.18
N ILE A 134 8.73 -11.33 6.72
CA ILE A 134 8.30 -10.51 5.58
C ILE A 134 8.25 -11.34 4.30
N LEU A 135 9.24 -12.19 4.03
CA LEU A 135 9.24 -13.03 2.84
C LEU A 135 8.11 -14.07 2.84
N ILE A 136 7.83 -14.69 3.99
CA ILE A 136 6.70 -15.61 4.13
C ILE A 136 5.38 -14.90 3.85
N LEU A 137 5.17 -13.72 4.47
CA LEU A 137 3.96 -12.95 4.26
C LEU A 137 3.86 -12.41 2.84
N ALA A 138 4.97 -11.97 2.24
CA ALA A 138 5.02 -11.56 0.85
C ALA A 138 4.60 -12.69 -0.10
N ALA A 139 5.10 -13.92 0.12
CA ALA A 139 4.69 -15.10 -0.65
C ALA A 139 3.22 -15.46 -0.42
N PHE A 140 2.73 -15.36 0.82
CA PHE A 140 1.33 -15.56 1.16
C PHE A 140 0.44 -14.55 0.42
N PHE A 141 0.70 -13.25 0.56
CA PHE A 141 -0.09 -12.20 -0.09
C PHE A 141 0.01 -12.28 -1.61
N HIS A 142 1.20 -12.54 -2.17
CA HIS A 142 1.38 -12.72 -3.61
C HIS A 142 0.40 -13.74 -4.19
N ASN A 143 0.26 -14.91 -3.56
CA ASN A 143 -0.63 -15.97 -4.00
C ASN A 143 -2.11 -15.71 -3.69
N ASN A 144 -2.41 -14.88 -2.68
CA ASN A 144 -3.77 -14.61 -2.23
C ASN A 144 -4.36 -13.26 -2.72
N THR A 145 -3.56 -12.43 -3.41
CA THR A 145 -3.98 -11.12 -3.96
C THR A 145 -5.25 -11.19 -4.81
N ARG A 146 -5.52 -12.33 -5.45
CA ARG A 146 -6.67 -12.56 -6.35
C ARG A 146 -8.03 -12.56 -5.64
N PHE A 147 -8.10 -12.88 -4.35
CA PHE A 147 -9.38 -13.17 -3.68
C PHE A 147 -9.87 -12.06 -2.74
N ASN A 148 -8.96 -11.21 -2.23
CA ASN A 148 -9.24 -10.21 -1.19
C ASN A 148 -8.70 -8.82 -1.56
N ASP A 149 -9.02 -8.36 -2.76
CA ASP A 149 -8.34 -7.27 -3.46
C ASP A 149 -8.57 -5.85 -2.89
N GLN A 150 -9.30 -5.73 -1.77
CA GLN A 150 -9.73 -4.45 -1.18
C GLN A 150 -9.68 -4.44 0.35
N ILE A 151 -9.05 -5.44 0.97
CA ILE A 151 -9.08 -5.66 2.43
C ILE A 151 -7.69 -5.45 3.05
N TYR A 152 -6.75 -4.87 2.30
CA TYR A 152 -5.39 -4.64 2.75
C TYR A 152 -5.20 -3.20 3.22
N VAL A 153 -4.31 -3.01 4.20
CA VAL A 153 -3.75 -1.70 4.51
C VAL A 153 -3.03 -1.15 3.26
N SER A 154 -3.07 0.16 3.05
CA SER A 154 -2.65 0.84 1.80
C SER A 154 -1.26 0.49 1.29
N ASP A 155 -0.28 0.33 2.19
CA ASP A 155 1.09 -0.05 1.87
C ASP A 155 1.19 -1.51 1.43
N VAL A 156 0.60 -2.44 2.20
CA VAL A 156 0.52 -3.86 1.85
C VAL A 156 -0.24 -4.07 0.57
N ASN A 157 -1.28 -3.29 0.35
CA ASN A 157 -2.06 -3.27 -0.87
C ASN A 157 -1.18 -2.94 -2.09
N SER A 158 -0.46 -1.83 -2.00
CA SER A 158 0.45 -1.36 -3.05
C SER A 158 1.59 -2.36 -3.30
N ILE A 159 2.26 -2.83 -2.24
CA ILE A 159 3.37 -3.79 -2.34
C ILE A 159 2.89 -5.09 -2.99
N SER A 160 1.77 -5.65 -2.54
CA SER A 160 1.29 -6.94 -3.01
C SER A 160 0.87 -6.88 -4.47
N PHE A 161 0.18 -5.81 -4.89
CA PHE A 161 -0.25 -5.65 -6.28
C PHE A 161 0.86 -5.24 -7.22
N ILE A 162 1.80 -4.39 -6.81
CA ILE A 162 3.00 -4.09 -7.61
C ILE A 162 3.80 -5.38 -7.82
N ASN A 163 4.07 -6.15 -6.76
CA ASN A 163 4.80 -7.40 -6.86
C ASN A 163 4.10 -8.40 -7.80
N ARG A 164 2.78 -8.56 -7.66
CA ARG A 164 2.02 -9.46 -8.54
C ARG A 164 2.02 -8.99 -10.00
N ASN A 165 1.86 -7.69 -10.25
CA ASN A 165 1.87 -7.16 -11.62
C ASN A 165 3.27 -7.23 -12.26
N LEU A 166 4.34 -7.00 -11.48
CA LEU A 166 5.70 -7.18 -11.96
C LEU A 166 5.97 -8.64 -12.34
N TYR A 167 5.54 -9.59 -11.51
CA TYR A 167 5.62 -11.02 -11.82
C TYR A 167 4.87 -11.37 -13.11
N ASN A 168 3.62 -10.90 -13.25
CA ASN A 168 2.82 -11.14 -14.46
C ASN A 168 3.47 -10.54 -15.71
N LEU A 169 4.06 -9.34 -15.61
CA LEU A 169 4.77 -8.69 -16.71
C LEU A 169 5.99 -9.51 -17.15
N ILE A 170 6.75 -10.06 -16.19
CA ILE A 170 7.95 -10.85 -16.47
C ILE A 170 7.62 -12.24 -17.02
N THR A 171 6.57 -12.87 -16.49
CA THR A 171 6.21 -14.27 -16.83
C THR A 171 5.21 -14.38 -17.99
N GLY A 172 4.59 -13.27 -18.40
CA GLY A 172 3.48 -13.27 -19.36
C GLY A 172 2.17 -13.82 -18.79
N ASP A 173 2.13 -14.09 -17.48
CA ASP A 173 0.99 -14.66 -16.80
C ASP A 173 -0.19 -13.66 -16.70
N ARG A 174 -1.40 -14.10 -17.07
CA ARG A 174 -2.65 -13.32 -17.00
C ARG A 174 -3.60 -13.78 -15.89
N LEU A 175 -3.13 -14.58 -14.92
CA LEU A 175 -3.95 -15.13 -13.83
C LEU A 175 -4.69 -14.09 -12.96
N GLY A 176 -4.31 -12.81 -13.01
CA GLY A 176 -4.92 -11.75 -12.21
C GLY A 176 -6.36 -11.35 -12.58
N SER A 177 -6.83 -11.64 -13.81
CA SER A 177 -8.19 -11.29 -14.27
C SER A 177 -9.26 -12.34 -13.93
N ALA A 178 -8.84 -13.59 -13.71
CA ALA A 178 -9.76 -14.73 -13.64
C ALA A 178 -10.59 -14.83 -12.34
N GLY A 179 -10.32 -14.01 -11.32
CA GLY A 179 -11.10 -13.98 -10.07
C GLY A 179 -12.28 -12.99 -10.08
N LEU A 180 -12.29 -12.05 -11.03
CA LEU A 180 -13.24 -10.94 -11.08
C LEU A 180 -14.04 -10.87 -12.39
N GLN A 181 -13.65 -11.61 -13.44
CA GLN A 181 -14.56 -11.88 -14.57
C GLN A 181 -15.85 -12.60 -14.13
N SER A 182 -15.83 -13.26 -12.97
CA SER A 182 -16.99 -13.89 -12.33
C SER A 182 -17.76 -12.99 -11.36
N ARG A 183 -17.28 -11.76 -11.06
CA ARG A 183 -18.05 -10.82 -10.23
C ARG A 183 -19.06 -10.10 -11.13
N ASN A 184 -20.31 -10.00 -10.67
CA ASN A 184 -21.37 -9.29 -11.38
C ASN A 184 -20.91 -7.87 -11.72
N ARG A 185 -21.07 -7.47 -12.98
CA ARG A 185 -20.75 -6.11 -13.43
C ARG A 185 -21.47 -5.11 -12.53
N PRO A 186 -20.80 -4.08 -12.00
CA PRO A 186 -21.48 -3.01 -11.28
C PRO A 186 -22.53 -2.40 -12.22
N ASN A 187 -23.76 -2.29 -11.73
CA ASN A 187 -24.87 -1.81 -12.53
C ASN A 187 -24.71 -0.29 -12.71
N LEU A 188 -24.02 0.10 -13.79
CA LEU A 188 -23.83 1.50 -14.17
C LEU A 188 -25.14 2.06 -14.77
N LYS A 189 -26.16 2.20 -13.92
CA LYS A 189 -27.28 3.08 -14.26
C LYS A 189 -26.73 4.51 -14.26
N ARG A 190 -26.71 5.12 -15.44
CA ARG A 190 -26.37 6.53 -15.64
C ARG A 190 -27.31 7.39 -14.78
N GLY A 191 -26.77 8.00 -13.72
CA GLY A 191 -27.44 9.09 -13.00
C GLY A 191 -27.95 8.79 -11.59
N SER A 192 -27.09 8.40 -10.64
CA SER A 192 -27.45 8.55 -9.22
C SER A 192 -26.26 8.55 -8.27
N ILE A 193 -25.64 9.71 -8.05
CA ILE A 193 -25.12 10.11 -6.72
C ILE A 193 -25.45 11.61 -6.61
N PRO A 194 -26.25 12.05 -5.62
CA PRO A 194 -25.80 12.06 -4.23
C PRO A 194 -26.75 11.41 -3.21
N PHE A 195 -26.12 10.71 -2.26
CA PHE A 195 -26.38 10.82 -0.81
C PHE A 195 -27.66 11.57 -0.45
N THR A 196 -28.81 10.88 -0.44
CA THR A 196 -30.03 11.43 0.15
C THR A 196 -30.28 10.80 1.51
N LYS A 197 -30.12 11.64 2.53
CA LYS A 197 -30.65 11.71 3.90
C LYS A 197 -31.88 10.86 4.32
N LYS A 198 -32.06 9.62 3.84
CA LYS A 198 -33.24 8.75 4.11
C LYS A 198 -32.90 7.45 4.84
N ARG A 199 -31.89 7.47 5.72
CA ARG A 199 -31.58 6.32 6.60
C ARG A 199 -31.61 6.70 8.08
N PHE A 200 -32.59 7.52 8.47
CA PHE A 200 -32.90 7.80 9.89
C PHE A 200 -34.38 7.61 10.26
N ASP A 201 -35.30 7.49 9.30
CA ASP A 201 -36.75 7.35 9.59
C ASP A 201 -37.26 5.89 9.55
N ARG A 202 -36.42 4.91 9.91
CA ARG A 202 -36.87 3.50 10.01
C ARG A 202 -36.64 2.86 11.39
N PHE A 203 -36.54 3.70 12.42
CA PHE A 203 -36.67 3.31 13.82
C PHE A 203 -37.52 4.34 14.57
N LYS A 204 -38.81 4.37 14.25
CA LYS A 204 -39.90 4.78 15.13
C LYS A 204 -41.11 3.93 14.81
#